data_AF-A0A0T7GVB9-F1
#
_entry.id   AF-A0A0T7GVB9-F1
#
_cell.length_a   1.000
_cell.length_b   1.000
_cell.length_c   1.000
_cell.angle_alpha   90.00
_cell.angle_beta   90.00
_cell.angle_gamma   90.00
#
_symmetry.space_group_name_H-M   'P 1'
#
loop_
_entity.id
_entity.type
_entity.pdbx_description
1 polymer ?
#
loop_
_entity_poly.entity_id
_entity_poly.type
_entity_poly.pdbx_seq_one_letter_code
_entity_poly.pdbx_strand_id
1 'polypeptide(L)'
;MIPDYQTLMLPVLRIAAEGETRVADVAERIAHDLGLTPEERDELLPSGRQRLLHNRIHWAKFYMSKAGLIVSPARGRFLATEKGKALLATVPERIDVGLLMQEPEFREFYRNEGGATEQEGAIVKVSDTVSATTTPEEQIDAAMLR
;
A
#
# COMPACT_ATOMS: atom_id res chain seq x y z
N MET A 1 10.68 -4.85 -13.10
CA MET A 1 9.35 -5.33 -12.65
C MET A 1 8.93 -4.49 -11.45
N ILE A 2 7.68 -4.05 -11.39
CA ILE A 2 7.16 -3.24 -10.27
C ILE A 2 7.03 -4.13 -9.01
N PRO A 3 7.53 -3.70 -7.83
CA PRO A 3 7.36 -4.44 -6.58
C PRO A 3 5.91 -4.50 -6.10
N ASP A 4 5.57 -5.49 -5.27
CA ASP A 4 4.27 -5.61 -4.62
C ASP A 4 4.04 -4.52 -3.55
N TYR A 5 2.79 -4.35 -3.12
CA TYR A 5 2.42 -3.30 -2.15
C TYR A 5 3.11 -3.46 -0.78
N GLN A 6 3.40 -4.68 -0.32
CA GLN A 6 4.11 -4.90 0.95
C GLN A 6 5.56 -4.47 0.82
N THR A 7 6.22 -4.85 -0.27
CA THR A 7 7.59 -4.42 -0.59
C THR A 7 7.69 -2.90 -0.68
N LEU A 8 6.64 -2.22 -1.12
CA LEU A 8 6.56 -0.76 -1.17
C LEU A 8 6.27 -0.08 0.18
N MET A 9 5.85 -0.79 1.23
CA MET A 9 5.50 -0.15 2.52
C MET A 9 6.68 0.62 3.12
N LEU A 10 7.87 0.01 3.16
CA LEU A 10 9.07 0.65 3.72
C LEU A 10 9.48 1.92 2.96
N PRO A 11 9.68 1.92 1.62
CA PRO A 11 10.03 3.15 0.91
C PRO A 11 8.93 4.22 0.98
N VAL A 12 7.65 3.83 0.97
CA VAL A 12 6.54 4.78 1.15
C VAL A 12 6.59 5.44 2.54
N LEU A 13 6.83 4.68 3.61
CA LEU A 13 6.92 5.23 4.96
C LEU A 13 8.14 6.16 5.12
N ARG A 14 9.28 5.82 4.51
CA ARG A 14 10.49 6.67 4.50
C ARG A 14 10.20 8.03 3.87
N ILE A 15 9.60 8.05 2.68
CA ILE A 15 9.27 9.31 2.00
C ILE A 15 8.25 10.11 2.82
N ALA A 16 7.24 9.45 3.39
CA ALA A 16 6.24 10.09 4.25
C ALA A 16 6.81 10.63 5.58
N ALA A 17 7.97 10.15 6.03
CA ALA A 17 8.65 10.64 7.23
C ALA A 17 9.46 11.92 6.98
N GLU A 18 9.83 12.20 5.72
CA GLU A 18 10.49 13.45 5.32
C GLU A 18 9.52 14.63 5.32
N GLY A 19 8.23 14.39 5.08
CA GLY A 19 7.20 15.42 5.08
C GLY A 19 5.87 14.95 4.49
N GLU A 20 4.90 15.87 4.46
CA GLU A 20 3.60 15.64 3.84
C GLU A 20 3.72 15.43 2.32
N THR A 21 3.14 14.34 1.83
CA THR A 21 3.29 13.89 0.43
C THR A 21 1.97 13.37 -0.16
N ARG A 22 1.97 13.04 -1.46
CA ARG A 22 0.84 12.47 -2.21
C ARG A 22 1.27 11.18 -2.89
N VAL A 23 0.30 10.33 -3.26
CA VAL A 23 0.58 9.05 -3.93
C VAL A 23 1.34 9.26 -5.24
N ALA A 24 1.00 10.31 -6.01
CA ALA A 24 1.69 10.61 -7.27
C ALA A 24 3.16 10.98 -7.07
N ASP A 25 3.45 11.84 -6.09
CA ASP A 25 4.81 12.29 -5.77
C ASP A 25 5.67 11.11 -5.27
N VAL A 26 5.09 10.25 -4.43
CA VAL A 26 5.74 9.02 -3.95
C VAL A 26 5.99 8.05 -5.11
N ALA A 27 5.03 7.90 -6.03
CA ALA A 27 5.18 7.03 -7.19
C ALA A 27 6.32 7.47 -8.10
N GLU A 28 6.42 8.77 -8.38
CA GLU A 28 7.50 9.32 -9.19
C GLU A 28 8.88 9.08 -8.54
N ARG A 29 9.01 9.34 -7.24
CA ARG A 29 10.26 9.13 -6.53
C ARG A 29 10.65 7.66 -6.44
N ILE A 30 9.71 6.78 -6.09
CA ILE A 30 9.98 5.33 -6.05
C ILE A 30 10.33 4.81 -7.43
N ALA A 31 9.66 5.26 -8.50
CA ALA A 31 9.99 4.85 -9.85
C ALA A 31 11.41 5.28 -10.27
N HIS A 32 11.82 6.48 -9.85
CA HIS A 32 13.19 6.96 -10.05
C HIS A 32 14.20 6.10 -9.26
N ASP A 33 13.97 5.90 -7.96
CA ASP A 33 14.89 5.18 -7.07
C ASP A 33 15.06 3.69 -7.45
N LEU A 34 14.01 3.08 -8.02
CA LEU A 34 14.04 1.72 -8.55
C LEU A 34 14.55 1.63 -10.00
N GLY A 35 14.77 2.76 -10.67
CA GLY A 35 15.20 2.79 -12.07
C GLY A 35 14.18 2.23 -13.06
N LEU A 36 12.88 2.39 -12.77
CA LEU A 36 11.80 1.86 -13.62
C LEU A 36 11.81 2.53 -15.01
N THR A 37 11.57 1.74 -16.05
CA THR A 37 11.45 2.25 -17.43
C THR A 37 10.15 3.03 -17.63
N PRO A 38 10.01 3.84 -18.70
CA PRO A 38 8.74 4.51 -19.01
C PRO A 38 7.57 3.53 -19.11
N GLU A 39 7.79 2.37 -19.72
CA GLU A 39 6.77 1.33 -19.89
C GLU A 39 6.32 0.77 -18.54
N GLU A 40 7.25 0.53 -17.62
CA GLU A 40 6.92 0.07 -16.25
C GLU A 40 6.20 1.17 -15.45
N ARG A 41 6.55 2.44 -15.65
CA ARG A 41 5.86 3.56 -14.97
C ARG A 41 4.42 3.74 -15.44
N ASP A 42 4.19 3.48 -16.72
CA ASP A 42 2.88 3.58 -17.36
C ASP A 42 2.10 2.26 -17.37
N GLU A 43 2.65 1.19 -16.78
CA GLU A 43 1.96 -0.08 -16.63
C GLU A 43 0.63 0.13 -15.89
N LEU A 44 -0.46 -0.33 -16.52
CA LEU A 44 -1.81 -0.24 -15.99
C LEU A 44 -2.21 -1.57 -15.34
N LEU A 45 -3.15 -1.50 -14.39
CA LEU A 45 -3.91 -2.67 -13.98
C LEU A 45 -4.59 -3.33 -15.20
N PRO A 46 -4.92 -4.64 -15.14
CA PRO A 46 -5.62 -5.32 -16.23
C PRO A 46 -6.94 -4.64 -16.64
N SER A 47 -7.62 -3.98 -15.70
CA SER A 47 -8.80 -3.15 -15.99
C SER A 47 -8.52 -1.92 -16.87
N GLY A 48 -7.25 -1.50 -17.01
CA GLY A 48 -6.83 -0.33 -17.80
C GLY A 48 -7.12 1.02 -17.16
N ARG A 49 -7.60 1.05 -15.92
CA ARG A 49 -8.13 2.28 -15.29
C ARG A 49 -7.13 3.01 -14.40
N GLN A 50 -6.21 2.27 -13.77
CA GLN A 50 -5.25 2.81 -12.82
C GLN A 50 -3.85 2.32 -13.17
N ARG A 51 -2.83 3.16 -12.92
CA ARG A 51 -1.43 2.74 -12.97
C ARG A 51 -1.13 1.76 -11.85
N LEU A 52 -0.45 0.66 -12.18
CA LEU A 52 -0.13 -0.43 -11.25
C LEU A 52 0.64 0.08 -10.04
N LEU A 53 1.70 0.87 -10.25
CA LEU A 53 2.51 1.43 -9.15
C LEU A 53 1.68 2.35 -8.23
N HIS A 54 0.78 3.16 -8.78
CA HIS A 54 -0.05 4.07 -7.99
C HIS A 54 -1.04 3.29 -7.12
N ASN A 55 -1.67 2.26 -7.70
CA ASN A 55 -2.54 1.34 -6.96
C ASN A 55 -1.77 0.68 -5.80
N ARG A 56 -0.59 0.12 -6.06
CA ARG A 56 0.20 -0.55 -5.01
C ARG A 56 0.67 0.39 -3.90
N ILE A 57 1.06 1.63 -4.22
CA ILE A 57 1.39 2.65 -3.22
C ILE A 57 0.15 3.03 -2.40
N HIS A 58 -1.02 3.15 -3.04
CA HIS A 58 -2.27 3.41 -2.35
C HIS A 58 -2.57 2.32 -1.31
N TRP A 59 -2.41 1.04 -1.67
CA TRP A 59 -2.60 -0.08 -0.75
C TRP A 59 -1.55 -0.12 0.38
N ALA A 60 -0.27 0.14 0.05
CA ALA A 60 0.78 0.27 1.06
C ALA A 60 0.43 1.34 2.10
N LYS A 61 0.03 2.53 1.63
CA LYS A 61 -0.44 3.64 2.47
C LYS A 61 -1.67 3.24 3.29
N PHE A 62 -2.66 2.59 2.69
CA PHE A 62 -3.91 2.22 3.35
C PHE A 62 -3.68 1.31 4.54
N TYR A 63 -2.99 0.18 4.36
CA TYR A 63 -2.70 -0.75 5.44
C TYR A 63 -1.85 -0.10 6.55
N MET A 64 -0.83 0.68 6.18
CA MET A 64 -0.03 1.41 7.18
C MET A 64 -0.84 2.46 7.95
N SER A 65 -1.87 3.05 7.33
CA SER A 65 -2.78 3.97 8.02
C SER A 65 -3.64 3.23 9.05
N LYS A 66 -4.10 2.00 8.73
CA LYS A 66 -4.82 1.13 9.67
C LYS A 66 -3.96 0.65 10.83
N ALA A 67 -2.65 0.59 10.64
CA ALA A 67 -1.67 0.30 11.70
C ALA A 67 -1.21 1.56 12.47
N GLY A 68 -1.74 2.74 12.15
CA GLY A 68 -1.39 4.00 12.81
C GLY A 68 0.02 4.54 12.47
N LEU A 69 0.67 4.00 11.44
CA LEU A 69 2.00 4.45 11.01
C LEU A 69 1.94 5.68 10.10
N ILE A 70 0.81 5.88 9.42
CA ILE A 70 0.55 7.00 8.52
C ILE A 70 -0.75 7.69 8.92
N VAL A 71 -0.80 9.01 8.77
CA VAL A 71 -2.02 9.81 8.89
C VAL A 71 -2.26 10.61 7.61
N SER A 72 -3.53 10.90 7.30
CA SER A 72 -3.93 11.72 6.15
C SER A 72 -4.54 13.04 6.63
N PRO A 73 -3.77 14.14 6.74
CA PRO A 73 -4.26 15.41 7.29
C PRO A 73 -5.21 16.14 6.33
N ALA A 74 -5.12 15.84 5.03
CA ALA A 74 -5.97 16.43 4.00
C ALA A 74 -6.23 15.42 2.87
N ARG A 75 -7.23 15.71 2.04
CA ARG A 75 -7.60 14.85 0.90
C ARG A 75 -6.41 14.62 -0.04
N GLY A 76 -6.05 13.35 -0.21
CA GLY A 76 -4.95 12.94 -1.08
C GLY A 76 -3.55 13.25 -0.55
N ARG A 77 -3.41 13.74 0.68
CA ARG A 77 -2.13 13.97 1.34
C ARG A 77 -1.94 13.04 2.53
N PHE A 78 -0.70 12.68 2.83
CA PHE A 78 -0.35 11.83 3.97
C PHE A 78 1.09 12.05 4.43
N LEU A 79 1.36 11.67 5.68
CA LEU A 79 2.69 11.70 6.29
C LEU A 79 2.82 10.60 7.35
N ALA A 80 4.05 10.26 7.71
CA ALA A 80 4.34 9.34 8.80
C ALA A 80 3.94 9.97 10.15
N THR A 81 3.30 9.19 11.01
CA THR A 81 3.06 9.55 12.41
C THR A 81 4.35 9.45 13.22
N GLU A 82 4.34 9.93 14.47
CA GLU A 82 5.47 9.69 15.39
C GLU A 82 5.75 8.21 15.60
N LYS A 83 4.70 7.37 15.60
CA LYS A 83 4.83 5.91 15.62
C LYS A 83 5.52 5.37 14.35
N GLY A 84 5.13 5.87 13.18
CA GLY A 84 5.79 5.52 11.92
C GLY A 84 7.27 5.90 11.89
N LYS A 85 7.61 7.10 12.39
CA LYS A 85 9.01 7.54 12.52
C LYS A 85 9.78 6.70 13.53
N ALA A 86 9.18 6.37 14.67
CA ALA A 86 9.78 5.50 15.68
C ALA A 86 10.05 4.10 15.13
N LEU A 87 9.14 3.55 14.32
CA LEU A 87 9.39 2.30 13.60
C LEU A 87 10.58 2.43 12.64
N LEU A 88 10.70 3.50 11.87
CA LEU A 88 11.86 3.70 10.99
C LEU A 88 13.19 3.80 11.77
N ALA A 89 13.17 4.33 12.99
CA ALA A 89 14.34 4.42 13.86
C ALA A 89 14.85 3.05 14.35
N THR A 90 14.03 2.00 14.29
CA THR A 90 14.49 0.61 14.54
C THR A 90 15.21 -0.01 13.35
N VAL A 91 15.31 0.72 12.23
CA VAL A 91 15.95 0.30 10.97
C VAL A 91 15.38 -1.04 10.47
N PRO A 92 14.06 -1.14 10.23
CA PRO A 92 13.46 -2.36 9.74
C PRO A 92 13.96 -2.66 8.32
N GLU A 93 14.29 -3.92 8.07
CA GLU A 93 14.64 -4.40 6.73
C GLU A 93 13.43 -4.40 5.79
N ARG A 94 12.24 -4.67 6.34
CA ARG A 94 10.97 -4.73 5.62
C ARG A 94 9.81 -4.31 6.54
N ILE A 95 8.77 -3.73 5.94
CA ILE A 95 7.46 -3.56 6.56
C ILE A 95 6.49 -4.37 5.71
N ASP A 96 5.74 -5.26 6.35
CA ASP A 96 4.76 -6.13 5.70
C ASP A 96 3.55 -6.35 6.63
N VAL A 97 2.53 -7.05 6.15
CA VAL A 97 1.32 -7.35 6.93
C VAL A 97 1.67 -8.08 8.23
N GLY A 98 2.69 -8.95 8.22
CA GLY A 98 3.15 -9.65 9.42
C GLY A 98 3.66 -8.70 10.50
N LEU A 99 4.43 -7.69 10.12
CA LEU A 99 4.85 -6.62 11.02
C LEU A 99 3.65 -5.77 11.47
N LEU A 100 2.75 -5.38 10.56
CA LEU A 100 1.57 -4.59 10.91
C LEU A 100 0.65 -5.33 11.89
N MET A 101 0.58 -6.66 11.83
CA MET A 101 -0.16 -7.50 12.79
C MET A 101 0.40 -7.47 14.21
N GLN A 102 1.56 -6.84 14.47
CA GLN A 102 1.99 -6.58 15.85
C GLN A 102 1.15 -5.45 16.49
N GLU A 103 0.56 -4.58 15.67
CA GLU A 103 -0.23 -3.46 16.12
C GLU A 103 -1.65 -3.89 16.52
N PRO A 104 -2.13 -3.58 17.74
CA PRO A 104 -3.47 -3.97 18.20
C PRO A 104 -4.59 -3.46 17.28
N GLU A 105 -4.51 -2.20 16.86
CA GLU A 105 -5.49 -1.53 15.99
C GLU A 105 -5.57 -2.24 14.62
N PHE A 106 -4.42 -2.61 14.06
CA PHE A 106 -4.35 -3.33 12.79
C PHE A 106 -4.92 -4.75 12.92
N ARG A 107 -4.62 -5.47 14.00
CA ARG A 107 -5.17 -6.81 14.25
C ARG A 107 -6.69 -6.79 14.40
N GLU A 108 -7.23 -5.77 15.06
CA GLU A 108 -8.67 -5.59 15.18
C GLU A 108 -9.31 -5.33 13.82
N PHE A 109 -8.75 -4.39 13.07
CA PHE A 109 -9.13 -4.13 11.68
C PHE A 109 -9.09 -5.41 10.82
N TYR A 110 -7.98 -6.15 10.84
CA TYR A 110 -7.78 -7.32 9.99
C TYR A 110 -8.72 -8.47 10.35
N ARG A 111 -9.01 -8.66 11.65
CA ARG A 111 -10.03 -9.65 12.10
C ARG A 111 -11.44 -9.27 11.68
N ASN A 112 -11.79 -7.99 11.74
CA ASN A 112 -13.13 -7.51 11.39
C ASN A 112 -13.33 -7.48 9.87
N GLU A 113 -12.29 -7.17 9.10
CA GLU A 113 -12.34 -7.09 7.63
C GLU A 113 -12.08 -8.41 6.90
N GLY A 114 -11.82 -9.51 7.63
CA GLY A 114 -12.01 -10.87 7.09
C GLY A 114 -13.45 -11.14 6.57
N GLY A 115 -14.35 -10.16 6.67
CA GLY A 115 -15.70 -10.16 6.08
C GLY A 115 -15.99 -9.12 4.98
N ALA A 116 -15.38 -7.93 4.96
CA ALA A 116 -15.57 -6.90 3.90
C ALA A 116 -14.74 -5.64 4.19
N THR A 117 -13.99 -5.15 3.21
CA THR A 117 -13.55 -3.75 3.17
C THR A 117 -14.48 -2.99 2.22
N GLU A 118 -15.27 -2.05 2.74
CA GLU A 118 -16.03 -1.11 1.91
C GLU A 118 -15.19 0.15 1.69
N GLN A 119 -14.82 0.45 0.45
CA GLN A 119 -15.01 1.78 -0.16
C GLN A 119 -15.09 1.68 -1.70
N GLU A 120 -16.16 2.28 -2.24
CA GLU A 120 -16.47 2.53 -3.66
C GLU A 120 -16.34 1.35 -4.65
N GLY A 121 -17.34 0.47 -4.63
CA GLY A 121 -17.82 -0.20 -5.86
C GLY A 121 -17.62 -1.71 -5.99
N ALA A 122 -16.88 -2.37 -5.11
CA ALA A 122 -16.84 -3.84 -5.08
C ALA A 122 -16.40 -4.36 -3.70
N ILE A 123 -17.17 -5.29 -3.15
CA ILE A 123 -16.89 -5.98 -1.88
C ILE A 123 -15.79 -7.01 -2.15
N VAL A 124 -14.56 -6.78 -1.68
CA VAL A 124 -13.47 -7.76 -1.84
C VAL A 124 -13.32 -8.55 -0.56
N LYS A 125 -13.57 -9.86 -0.61
CA LYS A 125 -13.15 -10.78 0.45
C LYS A 125 -11.65 -10.98 0.31
N VAL A 126 -10.87 -10.42 1.24
CA VAL A 126 -9.47 -10.82 1.43
C VAL A 126 -9.49 -12.21 2.07
N SER A 127 -9.73 -13.23 1.26
CA SER A 127 -9.68 -14.61 1.73
C SER A 127 -8.21 -14.99 1.91
N ASP A 128 -7.84 -15.31 3.15
CA ASP A 128 -6.55 -15.89 3.54
C ASP A 128 -6.34 -17.23 2.80
N THR A 129 -5.85 -17.23 1.55
CA THR A 129 -5.07 -18.35 0.96
C THR A 129 -4.49 -18.16 -0.46
N VAL A 130 -4.60 -17.02 -1.14
CA VAL A 130 -4.00 -16.90 -2.50
C VAL A 130 -3.18 -15.62 -2.68
N SER A 131 -1.86 -15.78 -2.57
CA SER A 131 -0.78 -14.83 -2.94
C SER A 131 -0.85 -13.44 -2.33
N ALA A 132 -0.15 -13.25 -1.21
CA ALA A 132 0.07 -11.98 -0.50
C ALA A 132 0.90 -10.93 -1.30
N THR A 133 1.02 -11.08 -2.61
CA THR A 133 1.84 -10.25 -3.51
C THR A 133 1.02 -9.34 -4.41
N THR A 134 -0.29 -9.52 -4.46
CA THR A 134 -1.19 -8.71 -5.29
C THR A 134 -2.19 -7.97 -4.42
N THR A 135 -2.63 -6.80 -4.87
CA THR A 135 -3.63 -6.03 -4.13
C THR A 135 -5.02 -6.66 -4.27
N PRO A 136 -5.97 -6.39 -3.36
CA PRO A 136 -7.35 -6.89 -3.50
C PRO A 136 -8.00 -6.55 -4.84
N GLU A 137 -7.78 -5.33 -5.37
CA GLU A 137 -8.26 -4.95 -6.71
C GLU A 137 -7.59 -5.76 -7.84
N GLU A 138 -6.28 -6.02 -7.76
CA GLU A 138 -5.57 -6.88 -8.72
C GLU A 138 -6.12 -8.32 -8.72
N GLN A 139 -6.54 -8.84 -7.56
CA GLN A 139 -7.15 -10.17 -7.45
C GLN A 139 -8.52 -10.24 -8.15
N ILE A 140 -9.35 -9.19 -8.02
CA ILE A 140 -10.64 -9.11 -8.71
C ILE A 140 -10.44 -9.01 -10.22
N ASP A 141 -9.58 -8.09 -10.66
CA ASP A 141 -9.31 -7.87 -12.08
C ASP A 141 -8.76 -9.15 -12.73
N ALA A 142 -7.86 -9.87 -12.06
CA ALA A 142 -7.31 -11.13 -12.55
C ALA A 142 -8.37 -12.24 -12.68
N ALA A 143 -9.41 -12.24 -11.83
CA ALA A 143 -10.48 -13.23 -11.89
C ALA A 143 -11.51 -12.94 -13.02
N MET A 144 -11.72 -11.67 -13.38
CA MET A 144 -12.62 -11.26 -14.47
C MET A 144 -12.03 -11.47 -15.86
N LEU A 145 -10.72 -11.70 -15.97
CA LEU A 145 -10.01 -11.88 -17.25
C LEU A 145 -10.01 -13.33 -17.78
N ARG A 146 -10.86 -14.22 -17.24
CA ARG A 146 -10.98 -15.63 -17.69
C ARG A 146 -12.20 -15.88 -18.57
#